data_AF-A0A1J3JHD0-F1
#
_entry.id   AF-A0A1J3JHD0-F1
#
_cell.length_a   1.000
_cell.length_b   1.000
_cell.length_c   1.000
_cell.angle_alpha   90.00
_cell.angle_beta   90.00
_cell.angle_gamma   90.00
#
_symmetry.space_group_name_H-M   'P 1'
#
loop_
_entity.id
_entity.type
_entity.pdbx_description
1 polymer ?
#
loop_
_entity_poly.entity_id
_entity_poly.type
_entity_poly.pdbx_seq_one_letter_code
_entity_poly.pdbx_strand_id
1 'polypeptide(L)'
;MSRIRFLSLVTTFAMSSSSSWSCSKCTFLNSPSRKLNCMICLTPVPLPSSSPTPLSVSSNDEPKWACKGCTFLNTYKNSACDICGTRSPTSSLLGFDDLTDSGLESSNNPDCSVGSVFFPLRRCSKRKAMDDAVVEVDGGSVVSSESMGFVKKKNKEIETKGVASDSGASFSCLKILSYNVWFREDLELNLRMRAIGHIIQLHSPHLICFQEVTPEIYDIFRKSSWWKAYSCSVSVDAAQSRGYFCMLLSKVGVKSFSCKSFRNSIMGRELSIAEVEVPGRKPLVLATSHLESPCPGPPKWDQMFSRERVEQANEAIEILRANANVVFGGDMNWDDKLDGRFPLPDKWVDVWEVLKPGDSGFTYDTKANPMLSGNRTLQKRLDRILCRLDDYKLGGIEMVGKEAIPGLSYVKEKKVRGEIKELELPVLPSDHFGLLLTLSPK
;
A
#
# COMPACT_ATOMS: atom_id res chain seq x y z
N MET A 1 -31.28 -44.59 -41.58
CA MET A 1 -30.24 -44.79 -40.55
C MET A 1 -28.96 -44.09 -41.00
N SER A 2 -28.60 -42.97 -40.37
CA SER A 2 -27.22 -42.54 -40.09
C SER A 2 -27.26 -41.15 -39.46
N ARG A 3 -27.02 -41.07 -38.14
CA ARG A 3 -26.79 -39.81 -37.43
C ARG A 3 -25.31 -39.76 -37.05
N ILE A 4 -24.60 -38.81 -37.64
CA ILE A 4 -23.20 -38.49 -37.34
C ILE A 4 -23.15 -37.85 -35.94
N ARG A 5 -22.35 -38.41 -35.04
CA ARG A 5 -22.06 -37.86 -33.71
C ARG A 5 -20.85 -36.94 -33.80
N PHE A 6 -21.03 -35.65 -33.49
CA PHE A 6 -19.92 -34.75 -33.18
C PHE A 6 -19.50 -34.95 -31.72
N LEU A 7 -18.26 -35.40 -31.48
CA LEU A 7 -17.62 -35.32 -30.17
C LEU A 7 -17.02 -33.91 -30.01
N SER A 8 -17.51 -33.14 -29.05
CA SER A 8 -16.84 -31.94 -28.56
C SER A 8 -15.83 -32.36 -27.47
N LEU A 9 -14.56 -32.10 -27.72
CA LEU A 9 -13.46 -32.25 -26.76
C LEU A 9 -13.56 -31.09 -25.76
N VAL A 10 -13.94 -31.37 -24.51
CA VAL A 10 -13.85 -30.38 -23.42
C VAL A 10 -12.47 -30.53 -22.76
N THR A 11 -11.57 -29.60 -23.06
CA THR A 11 -10.29 -29.48 -22.37
C THR A 11 -10.50 -28.72 -21.05
N THR A 12 -10.47 -29.42 -19.93
CA THR A 12 -10.49 -28.82 -18.59
C THR A 12 -9.09 -28.27 -18.24
N PHE A 13 -8.91 -26.96 -18.35
CA PHE A 13 -7.76 -26.29 -17.74
C PHE A 13 -7.97 -26.20 -16.22
N ALA A 14 -7.18 -26.97 -15.46
CA ALA A 14 -7.07 -26.82 -14.02
C ALA A 14 -6.37 -25.48 -13.70
N MET A 15 -7.13 -24.50 -13.18
CA MET A 15 -6.55 -23.28 -12.64
C MET A 15 -5.91 -23.58 -11.28
N SER A 16 -4.58 -23.57 -11.25
CA SER A 16 -3.79 -23.57 -10.01
C SER A 16 -4.05 -22.27 -9.25
N SER A 17 -4.56 -22.38 -8.02
CA SER A 17 -4.74 -21.23 -7.13
C SER A 17 -3.39 -20.87 -6.51
N SER A 18 -2.70 -19.85 -7.05
CA SER A 18 -1.66 -19.17 -6.29
C SER A 18 -2.34 -18.27 -5.25
N SER A 19 -1.91 -18.35 -4.00
CA SER A 19 -2.26 -17.38 -2.96
C SER A 19 -1.34 -16.16 -3.04
N SER A 20 -1.83 -14.97 -2.67
CA SER A 20 -0.98 -13.79 -2.45
C SER A 20 0.02 -14.06 -1.33
N TRP A 21 1.15 -13.34 -1.32
CA TRP A 21 2.19 -13.49 -0.29
C TRP A 21 2.76 -12.15 0.17
N SER A 22 2.92 -11.99 1.48
CA SER A 22 3.53 -10.79 2.06
C SER A 22 5.06 -10.85 1.94
N CYS A 23 5.66 -9.79 1.43
CA CYS A 23 7.12 -9.68 1.33
C CYS A 23 7.78 -9.70 2.71
N SER A 24 8.79 -10.54 2.92
CA SER A 24 9.55 -10.60 4.17
C SER A 24 10.39 -9.35 4.44
N LYS A 25 10.68 -8.54 3.41
CA LYS A 25 11.51 -7.34 3.52
C LYS A 25 10.70 -6.05 3.63
N CYS A 26 9.72 -5.85 2.74
CA CYS A 26 8.93 -4.61 2.69
C CYS A 26 7.45 -4.79 3.08
N THR A 27 7.04 -5.99 3.50
CA THR A 27 5.66 -6.34 3.90
C THR A 27 4.57 -6.14 2.83
N PHE A 28 4.93 -5.69 1.64
CA PHE A 28 4.00 -5.55 0.52
C PHE A 28 3.33 -6.89 0.20
N LEU A 29 2.00 -6.87 0.07
CA LEU A 29 1.21 -8.04 -0.29
C LEU A 29 1.26 -8.24 -1.81
N ASN A 30 2.10 -9.17 -2.26
CA ASN A 30 2.23 -9.47 -3.68
C ASN A 30 1.03 -10.27 -4.17
N SER A 31 0.43 -9.82 -5.26
CA SER A 31 -0.66 -10.51 -5.94
C SER A 31 -0.21 -11.90 -6.44
N PRO A 32 -1.16 -12.83 -6.65
CA PRO A 32 -0.87 -14.17 -7.17
C PRO A 32 -0.42 -14.16 -8.64
N SER A 33 0.75 -13.59 -8.91
CA SER A 33 1.40 -13.61 -10.23
C SER A 33 2.52 -14.64 -10.21
N ARG A 34 2.88 -15.21 -11.36
CA ARG A 34 4.03 -16.14 -11.51
C ARG A 34 5.39 -15.47 -11.20
N LYS A 35 5.41 -14.25 -10.67
CA LYS A 35 6.62 -13.51 -10.32
C LYS A 35 7.21 -14.09 -9.03
N LEU A 36 8.45 -14.57 -9.13
CA LEU A 36 9.19 -15.12 -7.99
C LEU A 36 9.80 -14.04 -7.09
N ASN A 37 9.67 -12.76 -7.44
CA ASN A 37 10.25 -11.63 -6.70
C ASN A 37 9.16 -10.62 -6.34
N CYS A 38 9.33 -9.96 -5.20
CA CYS A 38 8.43 -8.91 -4.74
C CYS A 38 8.40 -7.76 -5.75
N MET A 39 7.21 -7.29 -6.11
CA MET A 39 7.02 -6.23 -7.09
C MET A 39 7.56 -4.86 -6.64
N ILE A 40 7.88 -4.70 -5.36
CA ILE A 40 8.33 -3.44 -4.77
C ILE A 40 9.84 -3.41 -4.56
N CYS A 41 10.36 -4.37 -3.79
CA CYS A 41 11.75 -4.38 -3.38
C CYS A 41 12.59 -5.46 -4.06
N LEU A 42 11.98 -6.22 -4.99
CA LEU A 42 12.58 -7.32 -5.74
C LEU A 42 13.06 -8.51 -4.87
N THR A 43 12.73 -8.52 -3.57
CA THR A 43 13.05 -9.64 -2.67
C THR A 43 12.36 -10.92 -3.14
N PRO A 44 13.06 -12.06 -3.28
CA PRO A 44 12.46 -13.32 -3.71
C PRO A 44 11.33 -13.81 -2.80
N VAL A 45 10.39 -14.57 -3.36
CA VAL A 45 9.35 -15.27 -2.62
C VAL A 45 10.00 -16.26 -1.64
N PRO A 46 9.58 -16.28 -0.36
CA PRO A 46 10.02 -17.31 0.56
C PRO A 46 9.58 -18.68 0.03
N LEU A 47 10.54 -19.51 -0.40
CA LEU A 47 10.25 -20.89 -0.78
C LEU A 47 9.71 -21.61 0.47
N PRO A 48 8.56 -22.30 0.40
CA PRO A 48 8.18 -23.22 1.46
C PRO A 48 9.31 -24.25 1.55
N SER A 49 9.79 -24.50 2.77
CA SER A 49 10.77 -25.55 3.06
C SER A 49 10.16 -26.91 2.68
N SER A 50 10.31 -27.31 1.43
CA SER A 50 9.95 -28.63 0.95
C SER A 50 11.00 -29.61 1.43
N SER A 51 10.64 -30.37 2.46
CA SER A 51 11.23 -31.68 2.74
C SER A 51 11.36 -32.49 1.44
N PRO A 52 12.54 -33.05 1.11
CA PRO A 52 12.70 -33.79 -0.13
C PRO A 52 12.12 -35.19 0.01
N THR A 53 11.11 -35.52 -0.82
CA THR A 53 10.79 -36.91 -1.17
C THR A 53 11.68 -37.37 -2.32
N PRO A 54 12.27 -38.58 -2.27
CA PRO A 54 13.34 -38.97 -3.17
C PRO A 54 12.80 -39.53 -4.49
N LEU A 55 13.41 -39.12 -5.60
CA LEU A 55 13.50 -39.95 -6.81
C LEU A 55 14.98 -40.29 -7.04
N SER A 56 15.21 -41.59 -7.11
CA SER A 56 16.47 -42.31 -7.25
C SER A 56 17.29 -41.90 -8.48
N VAL A 57 18.60 -41.70 -8.33
CA VAL A 57 19.69 -42.51 -8.91
C VAL A 57 21.04 -42.13 -8.24
N SER A 58 21.65 -43.13 -7.59
CA SER A 58 23.08 -43.41 -7.36
C SER A 58 24.05 -42.30 -6.91
N SER A 59 24.44 -42.33 -5.63
CA SER A 59 25.77 -41.96 -5.11
C SER A 59 25.96 -42.58 -3.72
N ASN A 60 27.04 -43.31 -3.49
CA ASN A 60 27.41 -43.82 -2.16
C ASN A 60 27.77 -42.66 -1.23
N ASP A 61 26.86 -42.24 -0.36
CA ASP A 61 27.15 -41.25 0.68
C ASP A 61 27.06 -41.88 2.07
N GLU A 62 28.21 -41.96 2.75
CA GLU A 62 28.30 -42.33 4.17
C GLU A 62 27.41 -41.38 5.01
N PRO A 63 26.77 -41.87 6.09
CA PRO A 63 25.92 -41.04 6.92
C PRO A 63 26.70 -39.87 7.53
N LYS A 64 26.09 -38.68 7.52
CA LYS A 64 26.64 -37.41 8.04
C LYS A 64 25.71 -36.82 9.11
N TRP A 65 26.25 -36.05 10.05
CA TRP A 65 25.49 -35.32 11.08
C TRP A 65 25.67 -33.80 10.91
N ALA A 66 24.59 -33.06 11.11
CA ALA A 66 24.60 -31.60 11.04
C ALA A 66 25.05 -30.99 12.36
N CYS A 67 26.04 -30.11 12.32
CA CYS A 67 26.55 -29.40 13.49
C CYS A 67 25.48 -28.50 14.11
N LYS A 68 25.22 -28.63 15.42
CA LYS A 68 24.27 -27.74 16.11
C LYS A 68 24.76 -26.28 16.24
N GLY A 69 26.07 -26.04 16.17
CA GLY A 69 26.65 -24.69 16.26
C GLY A 69 26.68 -23.92 14.94
N CYS A 70 26.95 -24.60 13.82
CA CYS A 70 27.14 -23.94 12.52
C CYS A 70 26.44 -24.61 11.33
N THR A 71 25.67 -25.67 11.56
CA THR A 71 24.92 -26.45 10.55
C THR A 71 25.75 -27.22 9.52
N PHE A 72 27.08 -27.17 9.59
CA PHE A 72 27.97 -27.94 8.72
C PHE A 72 27.74 -29.46 8.86
N LEU A 73 27.74 -30.18 7.73
CA LEU A 73 27.52 -31.64 7.66
C LEU A 73 28.85 -32.38 7.84
N ASN A 74 29.08 -32.92 9.04
CA ASN A 74 30.28 -33.70 9.37
C ASN A 74 30.00 -35.20 9.16
N THR A 75 31.03 -36.00 8.90
CA THR A 75 30.88 -37.46 8.86
C THR A 75 30.73 -38.01 10.29
N TYR A 76 30.01 -39.14 10.48
CA TYR A 76 29.90 -39.76 11.81
C TYR A 76 31.22 -40.35 12.36
N LYS A 77 32.29 -40.36 11.56
CA LYS A 77 33.65 -40.69 12.02
C LYS A 77 34.25 -39.58 12.90
N ASN A 78 33.78 -38.35 12.75
CA ASN A 78 34.29 -37.19 13.49
C ASN A 78 33.44 -36.93 14.74
N SER A 79 34.08 -36.97 15.91
CA SER A 79 33.46 -36.68 17.21
C SER A 79 33.30 -35.18 17.50
N ALA A 80 33.85 -34.32 16.65
CA ALA A 80 33.71 -32.86 16.69
C ALA A 80 33.58 -32.29 15.27
N CYS A 81 32.99 -31.11 15.16
CA CYS A 81 32.75 -30.44 13.89
C CYS A 81 34.04 -29.85 13.32
N ASP A 82 34.35 -30.13 12.06
CA ASP A 82 35.58 -29.68 11.39
C ASP A 82 35.69 -28.15 11.27
N ILE A 83 34.56 -27.45 11.28
CA ILE A 83 34.52 -25.98 11.09
C ILE A 83 34.59 -25.21 12.42
N CYS A 84 33.97 -25.72 13.48
CA CYS A 84 33.79 -24.95 14.72
C CYS A 84 34.12 -25.71 16.00
N GLY A 85 34.55 -26.97 15.90
CA GLY A 85 34.90 -27.81 17.06
C GLY A 85 33.73 -28.27 17.92
N THR A 86 32.48 -27.93 17.58
CA THR A 86 31.29 -28.38 18.33
C THR A 86 31.19 -29.90 18.31
N ARG A 87 31.03 -30.55 19.48
CA ARG A 87 30.98 -32.02 19.59
C ARG A 87 29.75 -32.64 18.93
N SER A 88 29.93 -33.87 18.43
CA SER A 88 28.86 -34.67 17.84
C SER A 88 27.81 -35.07 18.88
N PRO A 89 26.50 -35.01 18.55
CA PRO A 89 25.42 -35.43 19.46
C PRO A 89 25.45 -36.91 19.85
N THR A 90 26.14 -37.77 19.09
CA THR A 90 26.16 -39.23 19.31
C THR A 90 27.29 -39.70 20.24
N SER A 91 28.16 -38.82 20.73
CA SER A 91 29.18 -39.18 21.72
C SER A 91 28.64 -39.34 23.16
N SER A 92 27.33 -39.27 23.38
CA SER A 92 26.70 -39.24 24.71
C SER A 92 25.94 -40.52 25.11
N LEU A 93 26.01 -41.60 24.33
CA LEU A 93 25.28 -42.87 24.64
C LEU A 93 26.13 -43.97 25.29
N LEU A 94 27.25 -43.62 25.93
CA LEU A 94 27.93 -44.52 26.88
C LEU A 94 28.38 -43.72 28.10
N GLY A 95 27.67 -43.88 29.22
CA GLY A 95 28.04 -43.31 30.52
C GLY A 95 26.83 -42.99 31.38
N PHE A 96 26.43 -43.95 32.20
CA PHE A 96 25.51 -43.81 33.34
C PHE A 96 26.27 -43.25 34.56
N ASP A 97 25.52 -42.78 35.56
CA ASP A 97 25.88 -42.33 36.92
C ASP A 97 26.26 -40.85 37.16
N ASP A 98 25.33 -40.12 37.82
CA ASP A 98 25.38 -39.73 39.25
C ASP A 98 25.07 -38.26 39.61
N LEU A 99 23.96 -38.13 40.35
CA LEU A 99 23.55 -37.27 41.49
C LEU A 99 24.03 -35.82 41.76
N THR A 100 23.10 -35.14 42.47
CA THR A 100 23.16 -33.98 43.40
C THR A 100 22.83 -32.59 42.82
N ASP A 101 21.66 -32.00 43.17
CA ASP A 101 21.35 -31.12 44.33
C ASP A 101 21.96 -29.70 44.15
N SER A 102 21.29 -28.54 44.18
CA SER A 102 20.35 -27.95 45.15
C SER A 102 19.97 -26.50 44.70
N GLY A 103 18.88 -25.94 45.25
CA GLY A 103 18.65 -24.49 45.51
C GLY A 103 18.02 -23.63 44.39
N LEU A 104 16.76 -23.14 44.51
CA LEU A 104 16.31 -21.86 45.17
C LEU A 104 16.88 -20.61 44.43
N GLU A 105 16.17 -19.59 43.91
CA GLU A 105 14.89 -18.96 44.25
C GLU A 105 14.39 -18.01 43.11
N SER A 106 13.11 -17.65 43.23
CA SER A 106 12.23 -16.68 42.54
C SER A 106 12.81 -15.47 41.76
N SER A 107 12.32 -15.21 40.52
CA SER A 107 11.30 -14.20 40.11
C SER A 107 11.80 -12.73 40.13
N ASN A 108 11.65 -11.84 39.14
CA ASN A 108 10.67 -11.68 38.07
C ASN A 108 11.28 -10.88 36.91
N ASN A 109 11.06 -11.33 35.69
CA ASN A 109 11.24 -10.57 34.45
C ASN A 109 9.98 -10.84 33.62
N PRO A 110 9.14 -9.86 33.23
CA PRO A 110 8.08 -10.12 32.28
C PRO A 110 8.65 -10.00 30.87
N ASP A 111 8.80 -11.17 30.28
CA ASP A 111 9.22 -11.42 28.91
C ASP A 111 8.38 -10.67 27.86
N CYS A 112 9.14 -10.13 26.91
CA CYS A 112 8.73 -9.86 25.56
C CYS A 112 8.52 -11.22 24.86
N SER A 113 7.27 -11.62 24.57
CA SER A 113 7.05 -12.86 23.82
C SER A 113 5.88 -12.78 22.83
N VAL A 114 6.31 -12.73 21.56
CA VAL A 114 5.83 -13.52 20.42
C VAL A 114 4.34 -13.40 20.05
N GLY A 115 4.12 -12.58 19.03
CA GLY A 115 2.88 -12.50 18.27
C GLY A 115 2.52 -13.83 17.62
N SER A 116 1.36 -14.36 18.00
CA SER A 116 0.84 -15.60 17.45
C SER A 116 0.13 -15.39 16.11
N VAL A 117 0.82 -15.84 15.05
CA VAL A 117 0.31 -16.73 13.98
C VAL A 117 -0.67 -16.16 12.94
N PHE A 118 -0.22 -16.14 11.68
CA PHE A 118 -1.05 -16.22 10.47
C PHE A 118 -0.61 -17.47 9.68
N PHE A 119 -1.54 -18.37 9.39
CA PHE A 119 -1.35 -19.47 8.42
C PHE A 119 -2.47 -19.40 7.36
N PRO A 120 -2.23 -19.86 6.12
CA PRO A 120 -3.20 -19.72 5.02
C PRO A 120 -4.40 -20.68 5.18
N LEU A 121 -5.61 -20.14 5.04
CA LEU A 121 -6.88 -20.87 5.10
C LEU A 121 -7.05 -21.84 3.90
N ARG A 122 -7.61 -23.03 4.16
CA ARG A 122 -8.08 -23.98 3.15
C ARG A 122 -9.54 -23.72 2.77
N ARG A 123 -9.87 -23.98 1.50
CA ARG A 123 -11.21 -23.82 0.89
C ARG A 123 -12.20 -24.87 1.41
N CYS A 124 -13.37 -24.43 1.88
CA CYS A 124 -14.55 -25.29 2.02
C CYS A 124 -15.59 -24.96 0.95
N SER A 125 -15.95 -25.98 0.19
CA SER A 125 -16.97 -25.98 -0.86
C SER A 125 -18.35 -26.18 -0.26
N LYS A 126 -19.35 -25.38 -0.66
CA LYS A 126 -20.71 -25.86 -1.01
C LYS A 126 -21.58 -24.74 -1.58
N ARG A 127 -22.24 -25.07 -2.69
CA ARG A 127 -23.22 -24.28 -3.45
C ARG A 127 -24.58 -24.31 -2.76
N LYS A 128 -25.41 -23.30 -3.01
CA LYS A 128 -26.77 -23.49 -3.54
C LYS A 128 -27.26 -22.23 -4.24
N ALA A 129 -27.73 -22.43 -5.46
CA ALA A 129 -28.41 -21.46 -6.31
C ALA A 129 -29.90 -21.40 -5.94
N MET A 130 -30.55 -20.26 -6.18
CA MET A 130 -31.98 -20.22 -6.51
C MET A 130 -32.26 -19.03 -7.43
N ASP A 131 -33.14 -19.29 -8.39
CA ASP A 131 -33.43 -18.53 -9.60
C ASP A 131 -34.66 -17.62 -9.44
N ASP A 132 -34.83 -16.75 -10.45
CA ASP A 132 -36.04 -16.05 -10.93
C ASP A 132 -36.77 -14.99 -10.07
N ALA A 133 -36.88 -13.76 -10.63
CA ALA A 133 -38.13 -13.33 -11.28
C ALA A 133 -37.98 -11.96 -12.00
N VAL A 134 -38.50 -11.95 -13.22
CA VAL A 134 -38.61 -10.88 -14.21
C VAL A 134 -39.81 -9.95 -13.90
N VAL A 135 -39.67 -8.64 -14.13
CA VAL A 135 -40.78 -7.77 -14.58
C VAL A 135 -40.23 -6.71 -15.56
N GLU A 136 -40.63 -6.83 -16.82
CA GLU A 136 -40.53 -5.79 -17.85
C GLU A 136 -41.70 -4.79 -17.73
N VAL A 137 -41.45 -3.53 -18.08
CA VAL A 137 -42.50 -2.64 -18.62
C VAL A 137 -41.95 -1.92 -19.86
N ASP A 138 -42.77 -2.05 -20.89
CA ASP A 138 -42.73 -1.71 -22.30
C ASP A 138 -42.64 -0.20 -22.63
N GLY A 139 -42.33 0.13 -23.90
CA GLY A 139 -42.73 1.42 -24.45
C GLY A 139 -42.00 2.09 -25.64
N GLY A 140 -41.67 1.36 -26.73
CA GLY A 140 -41.62 1.86 -28.14
C GLY A 140 -40.56 2.90 -28.60
N SER A 141 -40.23 3.09 -29.89
CA SER A 141 -40.44 2.34 -31.15
C SER A 141 -39.60 3.02 -32.26
N VAL A 142 -39.13 2.23 -33.26
CA VAL A 142 -38.70 2.56 -34.67
C VAL A 142 -37.60 3.63 -34.93
N VAL A 143 -36.62 3.50 -35.85
CA VAL A 143 -36.47 2.76 -37.13
C VAL A 143 -34.97 2.60 -37.51
N SER A 144 -34.70 1.58 -38.35
CA SER A 144 -33.49 1.17 -39.10
C SER A 144 -32.81 2.29 -39.95
N SER A 145 -31.67 2.18 -40.64
CA SER A 145 -30.79 1.09 -41.14
C SER A 145 -29.50 1.74 -41.68
N GLU A 146 -28.36 1.00 -41.71
CA GLU A 146 -27.30 0.96 -42.75
C GLU A 146 -26.58 2.26 -43.21
N SER A 147 -25.32 2.33 -43.66
CA SER A 147 -24.25 1.37 -43.98
C SER A 147 -22.92 2.15 -44.25
N MET A 148 -21.86 1.37 -44.44
CA MET A 148 -20.43 1.68 -44.65
C MET A 148 -20.03 2.86 -45.54
N GLY A 149 -18.86 3.44 -45.20
CA GLY A 149 -17.98 4.15 -46.13
C GLY A 149 -16.53 4.14 -45.66
N PHE A 150 -15.69 3.31 -46.31
CA PHE A 150 -14.23 3.28 -46.16
C PHE A 150 -13.60 4.52 -46.80
N VAL A 151 -12.73 5.25 -46.09
CA VAL A 151 -11.66 6.07 -46.71
C VAL A 151 -10.38 5.99 -45.87
N LYS A 152 -9.30 5.48 -46.50
CA LYS A 152 -7.92 5.56 -46.02
C LYS A 152 -7.42 7.02 -46.12
N LYS A 153 -6.78 7.55 -45.06
CA LYS A 153 -5.72 8.54 -45.21
C LYS A 153 -4.72 8.51 -44.05
N LYS A 154 -3.44 8.55 -44.42
CA LYS A 154 -2.25 8.57 -43.56
C LYS A 154 -1.98 9.96 -42.97
N ASN A 155 -1.35 9.93 -41.79
CA ASN A 155 -0.45 10.90 -41.15
C ASN A 155 -0.95 12.32 -40.82
N LYS A 156 -1.06 12.63 -39.51
CA LYS A 156 -0.35 13.76 -38.86
C LYS A 156 -0.52 13.72 -37.34
N GLU A 157 0.56 14.03 -36.62
CA GLU A 157 0.60 14.29 -35.18
C GLU A 157 -0.51 15.27 -34.77
N ILE A 158 -1.24 14.94 -33.70
CA ILE A 158 -2.27 15.79 -33.13
C ILE A 158 -1.73 16.37 -31.82
N GLU A 159 -1.23 17.61 -31.91
CA GLU A 159 -1.24 18.55 -30.80
C GLU A 159 -2.68 18.67 -30.29
N THR A 160 -2.93 18.18 -29.08
CA THR A 160 -4.20 18.42 -28.39
C THR A 160 -4.11 19.77 -27.69
N LYS A 161 -4.38 20.85 -28.44
CA LYS A 161 -4.78 22.13 -27.84
C LYS A 161 -6.14 21.94 -27.19
N GLY A 162 -6.14 21.79 -25.88
CA GLY A 162 -7.35 21.90 -25.06
C GLY A 162 -7.99 23.27 -25.28
N VAL A 163 -9.28 23.28 -25.61
CA VAL A 163 -10.09 24.49 -25.67
C VAL A 163 -10.22 25.02 -24.24
N ALA A 164 -9.44 26.05 -23.92
CA ALA A 164 -9.64 26.85 -22.72
C ALA A 164 -10.94 27.63 -22.89
N SER A 165 -12.00 27.24 -22.15
CA SER A 165 -13.09 28.17 -21.87
C SER A 165 -12.59 29.11 -20.77
N ASP A 166 -12.01 30.21 -21.22
CA ASP A 166 -11.57 31.31 -20.37
C ASP A 166 -12.79 31.97 -19.72
N SER A 167 -12.99 31.67 -18.44
CA SER A 167 -13.44 32.70 -17.51
C SER A 167 -12.30 32.89 -16.53
N GLY A 168 -11.48 33.92 -16.78
CA GLY A 168 -10.37 34.38 -15.95
C GLY A 168 -10.78 34.87 -14.56
N ALA A 169 -11.79 34.25 -13.95
CA ALA A 169 -12.15 34.46 -12.56
C ALA A 169 -11.09 33.78 -11.68
N SER A 170 -10.29 34.59 -10.98
CA SER A 170 -9.40 34.10 -9.94
C SER A 170 -10.22 33.30 -8.92
N PHE A 171 -9.80 32.07 -8.61
CA PHE A 171 -10.46 31.28 -7.57
C PHE A 171 -10.51 32.07 -6.25
N SER A 172 -11.60 32.00 -5.49
CA SER A 172 -11.66 32.61 -4.16
C SER A 172 -10.73 31.87 -3.17
N CYS A 173 -10.60 30.55 -3.32
CA CYS A 173 -9.68 29.71 -2.57
C CYS A 173 -9.15 28.56 -3.42
N LEU A 174 -7.99 28.02 -3.04
CA LEU A 174 -7.40 26.83 -3.62
C LEU A 174 -7.56 25.67 -2.63
N LYS A 175 -8.12 24.55 -3.09
CA LYS A 175 -8.34 23.35 -2.27
C LYS A 175 -7.36 22.25 -2.67
N ILE A 176 -6.66 21.69 -1.71
CA ILE A 176 -5.69 20.60 -1.91
C ILE A 176 -6.08 19.41 -1.04
N LEU A 177 -6.18 18.23 -1.62
CA LEU A 177 -6.45 16.98 -0.90
C LEU A 177 -5.16 16.13 -0.84
N SER A 178 -4.79 15.62 0.33
CA SER A 178 -3.81 14.54 0.47
C SER A 178 -4.50 13.29 1.03
N TYR A 179 -4.27 12.12 0.42
CA TYR A 179 -4.93 10.89 0.84
C TYR A 179 -4.11 9.63 0.49
N ASN A 180 -3.68 8.86 1.51
CA ASN A 180 -3.28 7.47 1.34
C ASN A 180 -4.53 6.61 1.06
N VAL A 181 -4.62 6.02 -0.14
CA VAL A 181 -5.84 5.32 -0.59
C VAL A 181 -5.90 3.84 -0.15
N TRP A 182 -4.86 3.37 0.52
CA TRP A 182 -4.70 2.00 1.00
C TRP A 182 -4.72 0.94 -0.10
N PHE A 183 -3.53 0.44 -0.44
CA PHE A 183 -3.29 -0.56 -1.52
C PHE A 183 -3.84 -1.96 -1.23
N ARG A 184 -4.70 -2.12 -0.21
CA ARG A 184 -5.20 -3.42 0.25
C ARG A 184 -6.34 -3.89 -0.65
N GLU A 185 -5.97 -4.44 -1.80
CA GLU A 185 -6.90 -4.75 -2.91
C GLU A 185 -7.92 -5.86 -2.64
N ASP A 186 -7.63 -6.78 -1.72
CA ASP A 186 -8.55 -7.88 -1.40
C ASP A 186 -9.70 -7.47 -0.46
N LEU A 187 -9.77 -6.20 -0.02
CA LEU A 187 -10.90 -5.67 0.75
C LEU A 187 -11.61 -4.59 -0.05
N GLU A 188 -12.77 -4.95 -0.60
CA GLU A 188 -13.78 -4.08 -1.21
C GLU A 188 -13.23 -2.95 -2.10
N LEU A 189 -12.16 -3.22 -2.84
CA LEU A 189 -11.37 -2.22 -3.57
C LEU A 189 -12.22 -1.25 -4.41
N ASN A 190 -13.12 -1.79 -5.24
CA ASN A 190 -13.95 -0.99 -6.13
C ASN A 190 -14.88 -0.03 -5.36
N LEU A 191 -15.48 -0.51 -4.26
CA LEU A 191 -16.39 0.30 -3.46
C LEU A 191 -15.63 1.34 -2.63
N ARG A 192 -14.46 0.97 -2.08
CA ARG A 192 -13.55 1.93 -1.42
C ARG A 192 -13.11 3.05 -2.35
N MET A 193 -12.61 2.70 -3.54
CA MET A 193 -12.15 3.69 -4.52
C MET A 193 -13.29 4.55 -5.06
N ARG A 194 -14.50 3.99 -5.20
CA ARG A 194 -15.70 4.76 -5.53
C ARG A 194 -16.06 5.76 -4.41
N ALA A 195 -15.96 5.36 -3.15
CA ALA A 195 -16.19 6.25 -2.02
C ALA A 195 -15.16 7.41 -1.97
N ILE A 196 -13.88 7.13 -2.25
CA ILE A 196 -12.88 8.19 -2.45
C ILE A 196 -13.29 9.11 -3.62
N GLY A 197 -13.78 8.55 -4.73
CA GLY A 197 -14.33 9.32 -5.84
C GLY A 197 -15.47 10.26 -5.44
N HIS A 198 -16.39 9.83 -4.57
CA HIS A 198 -17.45 10.68 -4.04
C HIS A 198 -16.90 11.84 -3.19
N ILE A 199 -15.86 11.60 -2.38
CA ILE A 199 -15.17 12.66 -1.61
C ILE A 199 -14.58 13.70 -2.57
N ILE A 200 -13.94 13.26 -3.66
CA ILE A 200 -13.39 14.17 -4.68
C ILE A 200 -14.49 14.99 -5.34
N GLN A 201 -15.63 14.39 -5.66
CA GLN A 201 -16.76 15.09 -6.27
C GLN A 201 -17.39 16.10 -5.30
N LEU A 202 -17.57 15.72 -4.04
CA LEU A 202 -18.14 16.56 -2.99
C LEU A 202 -17.29 17.81 -2.74
N HIS A 203 -15.98 17.63 -2.53
CA HIS A 203 -15.12 18.74 -2.14
C HIS A 203 -14.51 19.49 -3.33
N SER A 204 -14.52 18.87 -4.52
CA SER A 204 -13.95 19.37 -5.77
C SER A 204 -12.56 19.99 -5.58
N PRO A 205 -11.57 19.25 -5.02
CA PRO A 205 -10.23 19.77 -4.83
C PRO A 205 -9.61 20.21 -6.17
N HIS A 206 -8.78 21.23 -6.14
CA HIS A 206 -8.06 21.72 -7.32
C HIS A 206 -6.79 20.91 -7.55
N LEU A 207 -6.19 20.42 -6.47
CA LEU A 207 -4.96 19.65 -6.45
C LEU A 207 -5.16 18.42 -5.55
N ILE A 208 -4.61 17.28 -5.94
CA ILE A 208 -4.69 16.04 -5.15
C ILE A 208 -3.33 15.36 -5.08
N CYS A 209 -2.98 14.88 -3.89
CA CYS A 209 -1.82 14.05 -3.57
C CYS A 209 -2.31 12.68 -3.11
N PHE A 210 -2.11 11.64 -3.91
CA PHE A 210 -2.40 10.27 -3.52
C PHE A 210 -1.13 9.49 -3.20
N GLN A 211 -1.24 8.60 -2.21
CA GLN A 211 -0.24 7.60 -1.84
C GLN A 211 -0.86 6.20 -1.92
N GLU A 212 -0.04 5.16 -2.06
CA GLU A 212 -0.48 3.76 -2.20
C GLU A 212 -1.40 3.48 -3.39
N VAL A 213 -1.23 4.21 -4.49
CA VAL A 213 -1.95 3.92 -5.74
C VAL A 213 -1.30 2.71 -6.41
N THR A 214 -2.07 1.65 -6.63
CA THR A 214 -1.67 0.48 -7.42
C THR A 214 -2.14 0.61 -8.88
N PRO A 215 -1.67 -0.25 -9.81
CA PRO A 215 -2.17 -0.26 -11.19
C PRO A 215 -3.70 -0.43 -11.27
N GLU A 216 -4.27 -1.31 -10.44
CA GLU A 216 -5.70 -1.58 -10.37
C GLU A 216 -6.48 -0.36 -9.86
N ILE A 217 -6.00 0.29 -8.80
CA ILE A 217 -6.61 1.54 -8.28
C ILE A 217 -6.55 2.64 -9.34
N TYR A 218 -5.40 2.79 -10.00
CA TYR A 218 -5.22 3.77 -11.07
C TYR A 218 -6.23 3.58 -12.20
N ASP A 219 -6.50 2.34 -12.62
CA ASP A 219 -7.50 2.06 -13.64
C ASP A 219 -8.94 2.30 -13.17
N ILE A 220 -9.26 2.07 -11.89
CA ILE A 220 -10.56 2.45 -11.32
C ILE A 220 -10.74 3.97 -11.36
N PHE A 221 -9.72 4.72 -10.95
CA PHE A 221 -9.73 6.17 -10.98
C PHE A 221 -9.87 6.70 -12.41
N ARG A 222 -9.13 6.17 -13.38
CA ARG A 222 -9.25 6.54 -14.80
C ARG A 222 -10.64 6.37 -15.41
N LYS A 223 -11.37 5.35 -14.95
CA LYS A 223 -12.75 5.08 -15.41
C LYS A 223 -13.78 5.96 -14.71
N SER A 224 -13.40 6.66 -13.65
CA SER A 224 -14.31 7.51 -12.89
C SER A 224 -14.63 8.80 -13.64
N SER A 225 -15.86 9.32 -13.47
CA SER A 225 -16.35 10.50 -14.20
C SER A 225 -15.55 11.78 -13.88
N TRP A 226 -14.99 11.87 -12.67
CA TRP A 226 -14.19 13.02 -12.22
C TRP A 226 -12.78 13.06 -12.84
N TRP A 227 -12.27 11.95 -13.38
CA TRP A 227 -10.88 11.85 -13.87
C TRP A 227 -10.54 12.89 -14.93
N LYS A 228 -11.45 13.10 -15.89
CA LYS A 228 -11.24 13.99 -17.05
C LYS A 228 -11.02 15.45 -16.67
N ALA A 229 -11.37 15.84 -15.44
CA ALA A 229 -11.13 17.19 -14.94
C ALA A 229 -9.68 17.43 -14.50
N TYR A 230 -8.84 16.38 -14.43
CA TYR A 230 -7.49 16.48 -13.89
C TYR A 230 -6.43 16.07 -14.92
N SER A 231 -5.33 16.82 -14.95
CA SER A 231 -4.03 16.34 -15.42
C SER A 231 -3.40 15.43 -14.37
N CYS A 232 -2.65 14.41 -14.81
CA CYS A 232 -2.06 13.38 -13.95
C CYS A 232 -0.54 13.31 -14.13
N SER A 233 0.18 13.19 -13.01
CA SER A 233 1.66 13.07 -13.01
C SER A 233 2.18 11.70 -13.46
N VAL A 234 1.32 10.69 -13.53
CA VAL A 234 1.68 9.30 -13.85
C VAL A 234 1.10 8.93 -15.21
N SER A 235 1.94 8.45 -16.12
CA SER A 235 1.50 7.90 -17.41
C SER A 235 0.94 6.49 -17.25
N VAL A 236 0.18 6.02 -18.24
CA VAL A 236 -0.36 4.64 -18.23
C VAL A 236 0.76 3.60 -18.14
N ASP A 237 1.83 3.75 -18.92
CA ASP A 237 2.95 2.81 -18.91
C ASP A 237 3.73 2.82 -17.58
N ALA A 238 3.88 4.01 -16.97
CA ALA A 238 4.50 4.14 -15.66
C ALA A 238 3.64 3.50 -14.56
N ALA A 239 2.31 3.65 -14.62
CA ALA A 239 1.41 3.02 -13.66
C ALA A 239 1.50 1.49 -13.74
N GLN A 240 1.48 0.91 -14.94
CA GLN A 240 1.45 -0.54 -15.16
C GLN A 240 2.80 -1.25 -14.89
N SER A 241 3.89 -0.50 -14.81
CA SER A 241 5.23 -1.05 -14.54
C SER A 241 5.61 -1.11 -13.07
N ARG A 242 4.81 -0.52 -12.18
CA ARG A 242 5.11 -0.34 -10.75
C ARG A 242 4.12 -1.12 -9.88
N GLY A 243 4.54 -1.54 -8.69
CA GLY A 243 3.63 -2.24 -7.77
C GLY A 243 2.69 -1.29 -7.00
N TYR A 244 3.20 -0.14 -6.56
CA TYR A 244 2.39 1.01 -6.12
C TYR A 244 3.22 2.30 -6.27
N PHE A 245 2.56 3.44 -6.18
CA PHE A 245 3.19 4.75 -6.39
C PHE A 245 2.42 5.91 -5.74
N CYS A 246 3.06 7.07 -5.70
CA CYS A 246 2.37 8.33 -5.44
C CYS A 246 1.84 8.92 -6.75
N MET A 247 0.73 9.65 -6.69
CA MET A 247 0.11 10.27 -7.85
C MET A 247 -0.37 11.68 -7.52
N LEU A 248 0.04 12.65 -8.35
CA LEU A 248 -0.45 14.02 -8.28
C LEU A 248 -1.50 14.26 -9.37
N LEU A 249 -2.61 14.90 -8.99
CA LEU A 249 -3.65 15.33 -9.92
C LEU A 249 -3.87 16.85 -9.81
N SER A 250 -4.09 17.52 -10.94
CA SER A 250 -4.32 18.96 -11.00
C SER A 250 -5.48 19.33 -11.93
N LYS A 251 -6.42 20.15 -11.44
CA LYS A 251 -7.42 20.85 -12.26
C LYS A 251 -6.92 22.15 -12.88
N VAL A 252 -5.83 22.70 -12.33
CA VAL A 252 -5.22 23.95 -12.79
C VAL A 252 -4.02 23.66 -13.70
N GLY A 253 -3.51 24.68 -14.37
CA GLY A 253 -2.36 24.56 -15.25
C GLY A 253 -1.17 23.91 -14.55
N VAL A 254 -0.46 23.02 -15.26
CA VAL A 254 0.76 22.38 -14.77
C VAL A 254 1.87 22.67 -15.76
N LYS A 255 2.94 23.28 -15.28
CA LYS A 255 4.14 23.55 -16.08
C LYS A 255 5.00 22.30 -16.23
N SER A 256 5.17 21.53 -15.15
CA SER A 256 5.96 20.31 -15.14
C SER A 256 5.49 19.34 -14.06
N PHE A 257 5.67 18.05 -14.35
CA PHE A 257 5.70 16.98 -13.35
C PHE A 257 7.11 16.41 -13.30
N SER A 258 7.60 16.13 -12.09
CA SER A 258 8.85 15.42 -11.89
C SER A 258 8.74 14.46 -10.71
N CYS A 259 9.61 13.46 -10.69
CA CYS A 259 9.65 12.48 -9.61
C CYS A 259 11.10 12.11 -9.30
N LYS A 260 11.44 12.02 -8.01
CA LYS A 260 12.77 11.66 -7.54
C LYS A 260 12.70 10.53 -6.54
N SER A 261 13.28 9.38 -6.87
CA SER A 261 13.36 8.24 -5.96
C SER A 261 14.35 8.51 -4.82
N PHE A 262 14.00 8.06 -3.61
CA PHE A 262 14.93 8.11 -2.49
C PHE A 262 15.90 6.93 -2.55
N ARG A 263 17.20 7.23 -2.54
CA ARG A 263 18.25 6.20 -2.71
C ARG A 263 18.31 5.21 -1.55
N ASN A 264 17.96 5.65 -0.35
CA ASN A 264 17.96 4.83 0.86
C ASN A 264 16.67 4.00 1.01
N SER A 265 15.68 4.17 0.14
CA SER A 265 14.41 3.47 0.26
C SER A 265 14.54 2.02 -0.15
N ILE A 266 13.94 1.14 0.64
CA ILE A 266 13.79 -0.29 0.31
C ILE A 266 12.34 -0.65 -0.06
N MET A 267 11.44 0.33 -0.01
CA MET A 267 10.02 0.18 -0.31
C MET A 267 9.60 0.92 -1.59
N GLY A 268 10.55 1.46 -2.36
CA GLY A 268 10.27 2.18 -3.62
C GLY A 268 9.70 3.59 -3.39
N ARG A 269 10.10 4.25 -2.31
CA ARG A 269 9.64 5.59 -1.93
C ARG A 269 10.27 6.67 -2.80
N GLU A 270 9.52 7.73 -3.02
CA GLU A 270 9.89 8.83 -3.90
C GLU A 270 9.25 10.15 -3.49
N LEU A 271 9.77 11.25 -4.00
CA LEU A 271 9.18 12.57 -3.96
C LEU A 271 8.62 12.91 -5.35
N SER A 272 7.31 13.02 -5.46
CA SER A 272 6.64 13.51 -6.67
C SER A 272 6.37 15.01 -6.55
N ILE A 273 6.63 15.78 -7.60
CA ILE A 273 6.56 17.24 -7.60
C ILE A 273 5.80 17.71 -8.85
N ALA A 274 4.93 18.70 -8.68
CA ALA A 274 4.27 19.43 -9.74
C ALA A 274 4.51 20.94 -9.57
N GLU A 275 5.01 21.59 -10.62
CA GLU A 275 5.00 23.05 -10.73
C GLU A 275 3.64 23.48 -11.30
N VAL A 276 2.79 24.11 -10.49
CA VAL A 276 1.42 24.45 -10.87
C VAL A 276 1.23 25.95 -11.07
N GLU A 277 0.47 26.28 -12.11
CA GLU A 277 0.11 27.63 -12.51
C GLU A 277 -1.34 27.87 -12.12
N VAL A 278 -1.54 28.51 -10.97
CA VAL A 278 -2.87 28.84 -10.48
C VAL A 278 -3.34 30.14 -11.14
N PRO A 279 -4.45 30.15 -11.91
CA PRO A 279 -4.99 31.33 -12.57
C PRO A 279 -5.09 32.55 -11.66
N GLY A 280 -4.47 33.66 -12.10
CA GLY A 280 -4.46 34.92 -11.37
C GLY A 280 -3.63 34.92 -10.08
N ARG A 281 -2.79 33.91 -9.84
CA ARG A 281 -1.97 33.80 -8.62
C ARG A 281 -0.50 33.49 -8.93
N LYS A 282 0.36 33.64 -7.91
CA LYS A 282 1.78 33.29 -8.01
C LYS A 282 1.96 31.77 -8.13
N PRO A 283 2.98 31.28 -8.86
CA PRO A 283 3.23 29.85 -9.01
C PRO A 283 3.33 29.14 -7.65
N LEU A 284 2.85 27.90 -7.62
CA LEU A 284 2.87 27.04 -6.44
C LEU A 284 3.55 25.73 -6.81
N VAL A 285 4.37 25.21 -5.90
CA VAL A 285 4.91 23.85 -6.01
C VAL A 285 4.06 22.93 -5.14
N LEU A 286 3.47 21.91 -5.75
CA LEU A 286 2.80 20.82 -5.05
C LEU A 286 3.74 19.62 -4.99
N ALA A 287 3.93 19.05 -3.82
CA ALA A 287 4.73 17.85 -3.66
C ALA A 287 3.99 16.80 -2.82
N THR A 288 4.26 15.53 -3.13
CA THR A 288 3.79 14.40 -2.33
C THR A 288 4.88 13.36 -2.16
N SER A 289 4.82 12.67 -1.03
CA SER A 289 5.61 11.48 -0.79
C SER A 289 4.82 10.50 0.08
N HIS A 290 5.29 9.26 0.09
CA HIS A 290 4.94 8.26 1.08
C HIS A 290 6.26 7.80 1.71
N LEU A 291 6.68 8.41 2.81
CA LEU A 291 8.00 8.16 3.40
C LEU A 291 8.09 6.73 3.96
N GLU A 292 9.31 6.24 4.24
CA GLU A 292 9.56 4.86 4.68
C GLU A 292 8.67 4.48 5.87
N SER A 293 7.86 3.43 5.70
CA SER A 293 6.94 2.97 6.74
C SER A 293 7.64 2.12 7.79
N PRO A 294 7.16 2.11 9.04
CA PRO A 294 7.50 1.05 9.99
C PRO A 294 6.98 -0.30 9.46
N CYS A 295 7.83 -1.32 9.40
CA CYS A 295 7.44 -2.67 8.98
C CYS A 295 7.96 -3.71 9.98
N PRO A 296 7.44 -3.73 11.23
CA PRO A 296 7.82 -4.73 12.20
C PRO A 296 7.42 -6.12 11.70
N GLY A 297 8.40 -6.97 11.47
CA GLY A 297 8.20 -8.33 10.99
C GLY A 297 9.33 -9.28 11.36
N PRO A 298 9.12 -10.60 11.22
CA PRO A 298 10.16 -11.58 11.52
C PRO A 298 11.43 -11.31 10.71
N PRO A 299 12.62 -11.60 11.26
CA PRO A 299 12.83 -12.25 12.55
C PRO A 299 12.86 -11.28 13.75
N LYS A 300 13.07 -9.97 13.54
CA LYS A 300 13.38 -9.03 14.63
C LYS A 300 12.18 -8.26 15.20
N TRP A 301 11.12 -8.06 14.40
CA TRP A 301 9.90 -7.33 14.78
C TRP A 301 10.11 -5.87 15.21
N ASP A 302 11.28 -5.28 14.96
CA ASP A 302 11.69 -3.94 15.42
C ASP A 302 12.02 -2.98 14.26
N GLN A 303 11.72 -3.35 13.01
CA GLN A 303 12.12 -2.58 11.83
C GLN A 303 11.24 -1.33 11.65
N MET A 304 11.61 -0.24 12.31
CA MET A 304 10.85 1.03 12.32
C MET A 304 11.27 2.03 11.22
N PHE A 305 12.42 1.82 10.58
CA PHE A 305 12.95 2.64 9.48
C PHE A 305 12.99 4.15 9.75
N SER A 306 13.19 4.54 11.02
CA SER A 306 13.20 5.94 11.44
C SER A 306 14.34 6.73 10.78
N ARG A 307 15.56 6.18 10.76
CA ARG A 307 16.71 6.84 10.11
C ARG A 307 16.44 7.10 8.64
N GLU A 308 15.96 6.09 7.91
CA GLU A 308 15.68 6.18 6.49
C GLU A 308 14.62 7.25 6.21
N ARG A 309 13.52 7.23 6.98
CA ARG A 309 12.43 8.21 6.90
C ARG A 309 12.89 9.63 7.21
N VAL A 310 13.73 9.83 8.23
CA VAL A 310 14.29 11.15 8.58
C VAL A 310 15.20 11.68 7.46
N GLU A 311 16.07 10.84 6.89
CA GLU A 311 16.91 11.21 5.75
C GLU A 311 16.06 11.61 4.52
N GLN A 312 14.98 10.87 4.24
CA GLN A 312 14.06 11.18 3.14
C GLN A 312 13.34 12.50 3.35
N ALA A 313 12.87 12.79 4.57
CA ALA A 313 12.25 14.07 4.90
C ALA A 313 13.23 15.24 4.72
N ASN A 314 14.48 15.10 5.18
CA ASN A 314 15.52 16.11 4.97
C ASN A 314 15.82 16.32 3.49
N GLU A 315 15.98 15.24 2.71
CA GLU A 315 16.20 15.32 1.27
C GLU A 315 15.04 16.04 0.57
N ALA A 316 13.79 15.71 0.92
CA ALA A 316 12.61 16.34 0.34
C ALA A 316 12.55 17.85 0.66
N ILE A 317 12.79 18.22 1.92
CA ILE A 317 12.83 19.62 2.33
C ILE A 317 13.93 20.38 1.60
N GLU A 318 15.14 19.82 1.47
CA GLU A 318 16.24 20.51 0.77
C GLU A 318 15.93 20.76 -0.71
N ILE A 319 15.27 19.82 -1.38
CA ILE A 319 14.83 19.99 -2.77
C ILE A 319 13.78 21.11 -2.88
N LEU A 320 12.86 21.18 -1.92
CA LEU A 320 11.70 22.05 -2.01
C LEU A 320 11.96 23.47 -1.48
N ARG A 321 12.93 23.65 -0.57
CA ARG A 321 13.08 24.88 0.24
C ARG A 321 13.38 26.14 -0.56
N ALA A 322 13.91 26.03 -1.78
CA ALA A 322 14.22 27.20 -2.63
C ALA A 322 12.95 27.91 -3.15
N ASN A 323 11.81 27.23 -3.14
CA ASN A 323 10.55 27.74 -3.68
C ASN A 323 9.82 28.65 -2.68
N ALA A 324 9.18 29.70 -3.18
CA ALA A 324 8.48 30.69 -2.35
C ALA A 324 7.10 30.20 -1.86
N ASN A 325 6.43 29.35 -2.65
CA ASN A 325 5.14 28.75 -2.32
C ASN A 325 5.22 27.24 -2.54
N VAL A 326 5.13 26.47 -1.47
CA VAL A 326 5.15 25.01 -1.48
C VAL A 326 4.04 24.46 -0.59
N VAL A 327 3.34 23.45 -1.11
CA VAL A 327 2.51 22.54 -0.34
C VAL A 327 3.09 21.14 -0.49
N PHE A 328 3.66 20.60 0.58
CA PHE A 328 4.19 19.25 0.64
C PHE A 328 3.28 18.40 1.54
N GLY A 329 2.43 17.58 0.93
CA GLY A 329 1.44 16.76 1.62
C GLY A 329 1.61 15.28 1.30
N GLY A 330 1.37 14.42 2.28
CA GLY A 330 1.43 12.97 2.05
C GLY A 330 1.45 12.18 3.35
N ASP A 331 1.55 10.86 3.19
CA ASP A 331 1.79 9.95 4.30
C ASP A 331 3.27 10.00 4.67
N MET A 332 3.57 10.75 5.72
CA MET A 332 4.93 10.95 6.19
C MET A 332 5.40 9.78 7.05
N ASN A 333 4.53 8.83 7.42
CA ASN A 333 4.81 7.78 8.39
C ASN A 333 5.47 8.29 9.70
N TRP A 334 5.30 9.57 10.01
CA TRP A 334 6.14 10.27 10.98
C TRP A 334 5.66 10.03 12.40
N ASP A 335 6.59 9.64 13.28
CA ASP A 335 6.37 9.47 14.70
C ASP A 335 7.24 10.46 15.46
N ASP A 336 6.65 11.52 16.02
CA ASP A 336 7.42 12.59 16.69
C ASP A 336 8.27 12.08 17.86
N LYS A 337 7.93 10.92 18.46
CA LYS A 337 8.73 10.33 19.54
C LYS A 337 9.93 9.56 19.01
N LEU A 338 9.81 8.90 17.85
CA LEU A 338 10.87 8.08 17.28
C LEU A 338 11.77 8.89 16.34
N ASP A 339 11.16 9.73 15.50
CA ASP A 339 11.81 10.48 14.43
C ASP A 339 12.21 11.90 14.86
N GLY A 340 11.71 12.34 16.02
CA GLY A 340 11.89 13.71 16.52
C GLY A 340 11.02 14.72 15.78
N ARG A 341 11.43 15.99 15.84
CA ARG A 341 10.70 17.08 15.16
C ARG A 341 10.94 16.98 13.66
N PHE A 342 9.87 17.13 12.87
CA PHE A 342 9.99 17.20 11.42
C PHE A 342 10.97 18.32 11.00
N PRO A 343 11.90 18.10 10.05
CA PRO A 343 12.99 19.03 9.74
C PRO A 343 12.53 20.24 8.91
N LEU A 344 11.63 21.05 9.47
CA LEU A 344 11.09 22.24 8.82
C LEU A 344 12.06 23.43 8.95
N PRO A 345 12.48 24.07 7.83
CA PRO A 345 13.26 25.30 7.86
C PRO A 345 12.42 26.50 8.32
N ASP A 346 13.07 27.65 8.47
CA ASP A 346 12.37 28.91 8.74
C ASP A 346 11.29 29.19 7.68
N LYS A 347 10.18 29.78 8.12
CA LYS A 347 8.95 30.07 7.36
C LYS A 347 8.13 28.86 6.93
N TRP A 348 8.64 27.64 7.10
CA TRP A 348 7.83 26.44 6.92
C TRP A 348 6.98 26.17 8.15
N VAL A 349 5.79 25.64 7.94
CA VAL A 349 4.84 25.30 9.00
C VAL A 349 4.22 23.93 8.75
N ASP A 350 3.93 23.21 9.84
CA ASP A 350 2.96 22.14 9.84
C ASP A 350 1.56 22.75 9.89
N VAL A 351 0.75 22.52 8.85
CA VAL A 351 -0.55 23.17 8.69
C VAL A 351 -1.51 22.76 9.80
N TRP A 352 -1.46 21.52 10.25
CA TRP A 352 -2.36 21.04 11.30
C TRP A 352 -2.04 21.71 12.63
N GLU A 353 -0.77 21.79 12.99
CA GLU A 353 -0.34 22.45 14.24
C GLU A 353 -0.74 23.92 14.30
N VAL A 354 -0.67 24.63 13.15
CA VAL A 354 -1.07 26.05 13.07
C VAL A 354 -2.58 26.22 13.16
N LEU A 355 -3.35 25.42 12.44
CA LEU A 355 -4.81 25.63 12.30
C LEU A 355 -5.66 24.91 13.34
N LYS A 356 -5.12 23.88 13.99
CA LYS A 356 -5.80 23.04 14.99
C LYS A 356 -4.92 22.89 16.24
N PRO A 357 -4.48 23.99 16.89
CA PRO A 357 -3.59 23.92 18.03
C PRO A 357 -4.21 23.10 19.17
N GLY A 358 -3.46 22.13 19.69
CA GLY A 358 -3.91 21.22 20.76
C GLY A 358 -4.70 19.99 20.28
N ASP A 359 -5.12 19.95 19.01
CA ASP A 359 -5.72 18.75 18.41
C ASP A 359 -4.62 17.80 17.92
N SER A 360 -4.67 16.55 18.34
CA SER A 360 -3.68 15.54 17.95
C SER A 360 -3.74 15.15 16.46
N GLY A 361 -4.88 15.36 15.79
CA GLY A 361 -5.00 15.17 14.34
C GLY A 361 -4.69 13.77 13.84
N PHE A 362 -5.11 12.72 14.55
CA PHE A 362 -4.81 11.34 14.16
C PHE A 362 -5.44 10.97 12.81
N THR A 363 -4.61 10.84 11.77
CA THR A 363 -5.04 10.45 10.42
C THR A 363 -5.07 8.93 10.25
N TYR A 364 -4.32 8.21 11.08
CA TYR A 364 -4.43 6.77 11.28
C TYR A 364 -4.90 6.50 12.71
N ASP A 365 -6.17 6.13 12.89
CA ASP A 365 -6.78 6.01 14.21
C ASP A 365 -7.63 4.75 14.33
N THR A 366 -7.13 3.76 15.07
CA THR A 366 -7.85 2.50 15.35
C THR A 366 -9.10 2.64 16.23
N LYS A 367 -9.28 3.77 16.91
CA LYS A 367 -10.50 4.07 17.69
C LYS A 367 -11.54 4.77 16.84
N ALA A 368 -11.14 5.77 16.07
CA ALA A 368 -12.05 6.57 15.25
C ALA A 368 -12.38 5.90 13.91
N ASN A 369 -11.49 5.06 13.38
CA ASN A 369 -11.72 4.27 12.16
C ASN A 369 -12.23 2.86 12.56
N PRO A 370 -13.55 2.59 12.52
CA PRO A 370 -14.09 1.32 12.99
C PRO A 370 -13.68 0.12 12.11
N MET A 371 -13.23 0.35 10.88
CA MET A 371 -12.62 -0.68 10.01
C MET A 371 -11.36 -1.28 10.66
N LEU A 372 -10.70 -0.53 11.53
CA LEU A 372 -9.47 -0.92 12.22
C LEU A 372 -9.70 -1.36 13.67
N SER A 373 -10.92 -1.31 14.20
CA SER A 373 -11.23 -1.57 15.61
C SER A 373 -10.83 -2.96 16.10
N GLY A 374 -10.66 -3.93 15.19
CA GLY A 374 -10.11 -5.25 15.52
C GLY A 374 -8.61 -5.27 15.85
N ASN A 375 -7.86 -4.21 15.52
CA ASN A 375 -6.41 -4.08 15.76
C ASN A 375 -6.09 -3.67 17.20
N ARG A 376 -4.80 -3.76 17.55
CA ARG A 376 -4.28 -3.10 18.77
C ARG A 376 -4.45 -1.59 18.62
N THR A 377 -4.77 -0.91 19.72
CA THR A 377 -4.88 0.54 19.74
C THR A 377 -3.59 1.20 19.24
N LEU A 378 -3.74 1.94 18.16
CA LEU A 378 -2.75 2.81 17.54
C LEU A 378 -3.46 4.07 17.04
N GLN A 379 -2.91 5.23 17.39
CA GLN A 379 -3.40 6.55 17.00
C GLN A 379 -2.18 7.39 16.61
N LYS A 380 -2.07 7.74 15.33
CA LYS A 380 -0.91 8.40 14.76
C LYS A 380 -1.33 9.46 13.73
N ARG A 381 -0.56 10.54 13.68
CA ARG A 381 -0.67 11.60 12.67
C ARG A 381 0.38 11.35 11.58
N LEU A 382 0.14 10.28 10.81
CA LEU A 382 1.05 9.81 9.77
C LEU A 382 1.02 10.76 8.57
N ASP A 383 -0.18 11.17 8.17
CA ASP A 383 -0.40 12.11 7.08
C ASP A 383 -0.23 13.54 7.58
N ARG A 384 0.57 14.32 6.88
CA ARG A 384 0.82 15.73 7.20
C ARG A 384 0.76 16.57 5.94
N ILE A 385 0.42 17.84 6.11
CA ILE A 385 0.60 18.86 5.07
C ILE A 385 1.52 19.94 5.64
N LEU A 386 2.63 20.15 4.96
CA LEU A 386 3.70 21.05 5.33
C LEU A 386 3.81 22.15 4.29
N CYS A 387 3.91 23.40 4.72
CA CYS A 387 3.76 24.54 3.83
C CYS A 387 4.84 25.58 4.05
N ARG A 388 5.35 26.16 2.96
CA ARG A 388 5.96 27.50 2.95
C ARG A 388 5.14 28.34 2.01
N LEU A 389 4.60 29.47 2.49
CA LEU A 389 3.65 30.28 1.70
C LEU A 389 4.01 31.77 1.80
N ASP A 390 4.77 32.26 0.83
CA ASP A 390 5.12 33.68 0.74
C ASP A 390 3.96 34.51 0.16
N ASP A 391 3.13 33.94 -0.72
CA ASP A 391 2.04 34.63 -1.45
C ASP A 391 0.62 34.09 -1.16
N TYR A 392 0.50 33.09 -0.27
CA TYR A 392 -0.77 32.45 0.09
C TYR A 392 -1.01 32.45 1.60
N LYS A 393 -2.27 32.47 2.03
CA LYS A 393 -2.69 32.32 3.44
C LYS A 393 -3.29 30.95 3.66
N LEU A 394 -3.06 30.39 4.84
CA LEU A 394 -3.82 29.23 5.32
C LEU A 394 -5.26 29.67 5.59
N GLY A 395 -6.23 29.00 4.97
CA GLY A 395 -7.66 29.25 5.17
C GLY A 395 -8.29 28.23 6.12
N GLY A 396 -8.01 26.95 5.93
CA GLY A 396 -8.58 25.87 6.75
C GLY A 396 -7.96 24.51 6.44
N ILE A 397 -8.10 23.57 7.39
CA ILE A 397 -7.76 22.17 7.19
C ILE A 397 -8.84 21.29 7.83
N GLU A 398 -9.25 20.26 7.10
CA GLU A 398 -10.30 19.33 7.49
C GLU A 398 -9.87 17.90 7.21
N MET A 399 -10.41 16.97 7.99
CA MET A 399 -10.19 15.54 7.82
C MET A 399 -11.41 14.91 7.14
N VAL A 400 -11.19 14.18 6.05
CA VAL A 400 -12.24 13.59 5.19
C VAL A 400 -12.13 12.06 5.15
N GLY A 401 -13.21 11.39 4.70
CA GLY A 401 -13.24 9.92 4.61
C GLY A 401 -13.43 9.23 5.95
N LYS A 402 -14.05 9.91 6.91
CA LYS A 402 -14.30 9.42 8.28
C LYS A 402 -15.51 8.49 8.41
N GLU A 403 -16.37 8.49 7.40
CA GLU A 403 -17.63 7.75 7.44
C GLU A 403 -17.47 6.37 6.82
N ALA A 404 -18.09 5.36 7.46
CA ALA A 404 -18.22 4.03 6.90
C ALA A 404 -19.05 4.06 5.60
N ILE A 405 -18.70 3.20 4.66
CA ILE A 405 -19.47 3.00 3.43
C ILE A 405 -20.78 2.29 3.82
N PRO A 406 -21.95 2.90 3.55
CA PRO A 406 -23.22 2.34 4.00
C PRO A 406 -23.46 0.92 3.50
N GLY A 407 -23.84 0.02 4.43
CA GLY A 407 -24.16 -1.38 4.12
C GLY A 407 -22.97 -2.25 3.76
N LEU A 408 -21.73 -1.79 3.94
CA LEU A 408 -20.52 -2.53 3.58
C LEU A 408 -19.71 -2.92 4.81
N SER A 409 -19.46 -4.22 4.94
CA SER A 409 -18.66 -4.82 6.01
C SER A 409 -17.66 -5.83 5.45
N TYR A 410 -16.66 -6.17 6.25
CA TYR A 410 -15.73 -7.26 5.98
C TYR A 410 -15.51 -8.09 7.24
N VAL A 411 -15.18 -9.37 7.06
CA VAL A 411 -14.86 -10.26 8.16
C VAL A 411 -13.36 -10.23 8.43
N LYS A 412 -13.00 -9.99 9.68
CA LYS A 412 -11.64 -10.04 10.19
C LYS A 412 -11.49 -11.19 11.17
N GLU A 413 -10.57 -12.09 10.88
CA GLU A 413 -10.16 -13.11 11.83
C GLU A 413 -9.23 -12.53 12.90
N LYS A 414 -9.52 -12.82 14.16
CA LYS A 414 -8.71 -12.42 15.32
C LYS A 414 -8.48 -13.61 16.23
N LYS A 415 -7.22 -13.92 16.47
CA LYS A 415 -6.84 -14.96 17.45
C LYS A 415 -6.94 -14.39 18.86
N VAL A 416 -7.82 -14.94 19.69
CA VAL A 416 -8.02 -14.56 21.08
C VAL A 416 -7.88 -15.80 21.94
N ARG A 417 -6.87 -15.83 22.82
CA ARG A 417 -6.60 -16.96 23.74
C ARG A 417 -6.50 -18.33 23.05
N GLY A 418 -5.96 -18.37 21.83
CA GLY A 418 -5.79 -19.60 21.06
C GLY A 418 -6.94 -19.91 20.09
N GLU A 419 -8.10 -19.29 20.26
CA GLU A 419 -9.27 -19.45 19.38
C GLU A 419 -9.30 -18.38 18.28
N ILE A 420 -9.75 -18.76 17.08
CA ILE A 420 -10.00 -17.80 16.00
C ILE A 420 -11.43 -17.28 16.16
N LYS A 421 -11.57 -15.97 16.30
CA LYS A 421 -12.86 -15.28 16.30
C LYS A 421 -13.00 -14.47 15.03
N GLU A 422 -14.15 -14.57 14.38
CA GLU A 422 -14.51 -13.72 13.26
C GLU A 422 -15.19 -12.45 13.78
N LEU A 423 -14.72 -11.30 13.32
CA LEU A 423 -15.26 -9.99 13.63
C LEU A 423 -15.77 -9.36 12.33
N GLU A 424 -17.06 -9.10 12.25
CA GLU A 424 -17.62 -8.29 11.17
C GLU A 424 -17.39 -6.80 11.48
N LEU A 425 -16.65 -6.13 10.60
CA LEU A 425 -16.25 -4.73 10.77
C LEU A 425 -16.72 -3.90 9.56
N PRO A 426 -17.12 -2.63 9.76
CA PRO A 426 -17.50 -1.76 8.66
C PRO A 426 -16.30 -1.49 7.75
N VAL A 427 -16.58 -1.18 6.48
CA VAL A 427 -15.56 -0.75 5.53
C VAL A 427 -15.58 0.77 5.40
N LEU A 428 -14.42 1.39 5.54
CA LEU A 428 -14.19 2.80 5.26
C LEU A 428 -13.42 2.94 3.93
N PRO A 429 -13.35 4.15 3.34
CA PRO A 429 -12.64 4.35 2.07
C PRO A 429 -11.16 3.93 2.13
N SER A 430 -10.50 4.15 3.27
CA SER A 430 -9.10 3.81 3.53
C SER A 430 -8.91 3.56 5.03
N ASP A 431 -7.82 2.89 5.41
CA ASP A 431 -7.37 2.83 6.81
C ASP A 431 -6.85 4.20 7.31
N HIS A 432 -6.54 5.11 6.39
CA HIS A 432 -6.26 6.51 6.64
C HIS A 432 -7.49 7.41 6.45
N PHE A 433 -7.49 8.54 7.15
CA PHE A 433 -8.33 9.68 6.83
C PHE A 433 -7.57 10.68 5.95
N GLY A 434 -8.24 11.23 4.93
CA GLY A 434 -7.65 12.24 4.05
C GLY A 434 -7.59 13.61 4.70
N LEU A 435 -6.66 14.46 4.25
CA LEU A 435 -6.53 15.87 4.68
C LEU A 435 -6.90 16.81 3.54
N LEU A 436 -7.89 17.67 3.77
CA LEU A 436 -8.33 18.71 2.83
C LEU A 436 -7.88 20.09 3.34
N LEU A 437 -6.89 20.66 2.67
CA LEU A 437 -6.39 22.01 2.90
C LEU A 437 -7.11 23.02 2.01
N THR A 438 -7.44 24.18 2.58
CA THR A 438 -7.90 25.36 1.86
C THR A 438 -6.89 26.49 2.02
N LEU A 439 -6.41 27.05 0.90
CA LEU A 439 -5.56 28.23 0.83
C LEU A 439 -6.33 29.42 0.26
N SER A 440 -6.10 30.59 0.84
CA SER A 440 -6.65 31.87 0.39
C SER A 440 -5.53 32.75 -0.21
N PRO A 441 -5.84 33.73 -1.06
CA PRO A 441 -4.86 34.73 -1.48
C PRO A 441 -4.33 35.50 -0.25
N LYS A 442 -3.09 35.98 -0.32
CA LYS A 442 -2.60 36.97 0.66
C LYS A 442 -3.22 38.33 0.45
#